data_AF-A0A2H0QYI6-F1
#
_entry.id   AF-A0A2H0QYI6-F1
#
_cell.length_a   1.000
_cell.length_b   1.000
_cell.length_c   1.000
_cell.angle_alpha   90.00
_cell.angle_beta   90.00
_cell.angle_gamma   90.00
#
_symmetry.space_group_name_H-M   'P 1'
#
loop_
_entity.id
_entity.type
_entity.pdbx_description
1 polymer ?
#
loop_
_entity_poly.entity_id
_entity_poly.type
_entity_poly.pdbx_seq_one_letter_code
_entity_poly.pdbx_strand_id
1 'polypeptide(L)'
;MSNTIEERLLAICEINSRYKHFINNDPILKNDFDLLVECSQTSDTMTLQLYKKVINHLIAESYESIKDNLRIADESPVGLPEGTDYRKQLQQRRGLRKALVDYKANYLVGQKH
;
A
#
# COMPACT_ATOMS: atom_id res chain seq x y z
N MET A 1 23.85 -6.24 3.06
CA MET A 1 23.72 -6.07 1.59
C MET A 1 22.88 -4.85 1.34
N SER A 2 23.38 -3.93 0.52
CA SER A 2 22.65 -2.70 0.20
C SER A 2 21.64 -2.95 -0.91
N ASN A 3 20.35 -2.98 -0.58
CA ASN A 3 19.31 -3.20 -1.59
C ASN A 3 19.41 -2.13 -2.68
N THR A 4 19.60 -2.58 -3.91
CA THR A 4 19.73 -1.77 -5.12
C THR A 4 18.42 -1.05 -5.43
N ILE A 5 18.50 0.02 -6.23
CA ILE A 5 17.30 0.72 -6.73
C ILE A 5 16.43 -0.25 -7.54
N GLU A 6 17.03 -1.19 -8.27
CA GLU A 6 16.35 -2.21 -9.07
C GLU A 6 15.52 -3.17 -8.21
N GLU A 7 16.06 -3.67 -7.09
CA GLU A 7 15.31 -4.56 -6.18
C GLU A 7 14.10 -3.84 -5.55
N ARG A 8 14.27 -2.54 -5.25
CA ARG A 8 13.19 -1.70 -4.72
C ARG A 8 12.09 -1.46 -5.74
N LEU A 9 12.47 -1.22 -7.00
CA LEU A 9 11.57 -1.07 -8.14
C LEU A 9 10.79 -2.35 -8.40
N LEU A 10 11.49 -3.48 -8.50
CA LEU A 10 10.88 -4.78 -8.75
C LEU A 10 9.83 -5.12 -7.69
N ALA A 11 10.15 -4.94 -6.41
CA ALA A 11 9.21 -5.23 -5.33
C ALA A 11 7.95 -4.34 -5.37
N ILE A 12 8.04 -3.07 -5.79
CA ILE A 12 6.84 -2.23 -5.97
C ILE A 12 6.04 -2.62 -7.20
N CYS A 13 6.71 -2.98 -8.30
CA CYS A 13 6.04 -3.52 -9.49
C CYS A 13 5.27 -4.80 -9.16
N GLU A 14 5.82 -5.67 -8.32
CA GLU A 14 5.13 -6.88 -7.83
C GLU A 14 3.90 -6.54 -6.99
N ILE A 15 4.00 -5.60 -6.05
CA ILE A 15 2.87 -5.13 -5.25
C ILE A 15 1.79 -4.53 -6.17
N ASN A 16 2.18 -3.65 -7.09
CA ASN A 16 1.26 -3.02 -8.03
C ASN A 16 0.57 -4.09 -8.90
N SER A 17 1.30 -5.05 -9.45
CA SER A 17 0.73 -6.14 -10.26
C SER A 17 -0.28 -6.96 -9.46
N ARG A 18 0.07 -7.34 -8.22
CA ARG A 18 -0.78 -8.18 -7.35
C ARG A 18 -2.08 -7.48 -6.92
N TYR A 19 -2.04 -6.17 -6.70
CA TYR A 19 -3.18 -5.38 -6.24
C TYR A 19 -3.73 -4.41 -7.30
N LYS A 20 -3.35 -4.57 -8.57
CA LYS A 20 -3.61 -3.61 -9.66
C LYS A 20 -5.08 -3.20 -9.76
N HIS A 21 -5.98 -4.19 -9.78
CA HIS A 21 -7.41 -3.93 -9.91
C HIS A 21 -7.94 -3.16 -8.70
N PHE A 22 -7.46 -3.51 -7.49
CA PHE A 22 -7.84 -2.86 -6.25
C PHE A 22 -7.33 -1.42 -6.18
N ILE A 23 -6.05 -1.19 -6.50
CA ILE A 23 -5.42 0.13 -6.54
C ILE A 23 -6.13 1.03 -7.56
N ASN A 24 -6.43 0.53 -8.76
CA ASN A 24 -7.08 1.34 -9.80
C ASN A 24 -8.53 1.72 -9.48
N ASN A 25 -9.20 0.97 -8.61
CA ASN A 25 -10.57 1.25 -8.17
C ASN A 25 -10.63 2.22 -6.97
N ASP A 26 -9.49 2.60 -6.39
CA ASP A 26 -9.39 3.55 -5.29
C ASP A 26 -8.54 4.76 -5.74
N PRO A 27 -9.15 5.93 -5.99
CA PRO A 27 -8.44 7.09 -6.52
C PRO A 27 -7.26 7.57 -5.67
N ILE A 28 -7.36 7.41 -4.34
CA ILE A 28 -6.30 7.81 -3.40
C ILE A 28 -5.12 6.85 -3.54
N LEU A 29 -5.39 5.54 -3.47
CA LEU A 29 -4.36 4.52 -3.65
C LEU A 29 -3.70 4.62 -5.03
N LYS A 30 -4.48 4.89 -6.08
CA LYS A 30 -3.97 5.06 -7.44
C LYS A 30 -3.00 6.22 -7.53
N ASN A 31 -3.38 7.40 -7.04
CA ASN A 31 -2.55 8.59 -7.09
C ASN A 31 -1.22 8.38 -6.33
N ASP A 32 -1.30 7.80 -5.14
CA ASP A 32 -0.13 7.48 -4.34
C ASP A 32 0.79 6.45 -5.02
N PHE A 33 0.23 5.42 -5.65
CA PHE A 33 1.03 4.43 -6.39
C PHE A 33 1.68 5.02 -7.64
N ASP A 34 0.97 5.86 -8.38
CA ASP A 34 1.51 6.54 -9.57
C ASP A 34 2.70 7.43 -9.15
N LEU A 35 2.56 8.17 -8.03
CA LEU A 35 3.65 8.98 -7.44
C LEU A 35 4.82 8.10 -6.96
N LEU A 36 4.54 6.92 -6.41
CA LEU A 36 5.56 5.95 -5.99
C LEU A 36 6.38 5.43 -7.17
N VAL A 37 5.71 5.13 -8.29
CA VAL A 37 6.37 4.70 -9.52
C VAL A 37 7.21 5.84 -10.11
N GLU A 38 6.69 7.07 -10.16
CA GLU A 38 7.45 8.23 -10.63
C GLU A 38 8.70 8.47 -9.76
N CYS A 39 8.56 8.42 -8.44
CA CYS A 39 9.68 8.54 -7.53
C CYS A 39 10.67 7.37 -7.66
N SER A 40 10.23 6.19 -8.08
CA SER A 40 11.15 5.05 -8.24
C SER A 40 12.07 5.17 -9.46
N GLN A 41 11.74 6.05 -10.40
CA GLN A 41 12.50 6.30 -11.63
C GLN A 41 13.60 7.36 -11.47
N THR A 42 13.66 8.06 -10.32
CA THR A 42 14.67 9.10 -10.06
C THR A 42 15.57 8.73 -8.88
N SER A 43 16.87 9.05 -8.99
CA SER A 43 17.91 8.56 -8.05
C SER A 43 18.34 9.58 -6.98
N ASP A 44 17.61 10.67 -6.80
CA ASP A 44 18.02 11.74 -5.88
C ASP A 44 17.60 11.43 -4.42
N THR A 45 18.38 11.93 -3.48
CA THR A 45 18.16 11.84 -2.03
C THR A 45 16.82 12.46 -1.61
N MET A 46 16.40 13.54 -2.30
CA MET A 46 15.09 14.16 -2.12
C MET A 46 13.96 13.21 -2.51
N THR A 47 14.17 12.41 -3.57
CA THR A 47 13.25 11.36 -4.01
C THR A 47 13.07 10.28 -2.96
N LEU A 48 14.13 9.90 -2.24
CA LEU A 48 14.10 8.89 -1.17
C LEU A 48 13.24 9.29 0.05
N GLN A 49 13.26 10.57 0.43
CA GLN A 49 12.40 11.09 1.49
C GLN A 49 10.93 11.13 1.05
N LEU A 50 10.68 11.57 -0.18
CA LEU A 50 9.34 11.55 -0.78
C LEU A 50 8.81 10.11 -0.84
N TYR A 51 9.65 9.16 -1.23
CA TYR A 51 9.34 7.74 -1.27
C TYR A 51 8.87 7.17 0.07
N LYS A 52 9.61 7.47 1.14
CA LYS A 52 9.25 7.07 2.50
C LYS A 52 7.93 7.71 2.93
N LYS A 53 7.69 8.97 2.55
CA LYS A 53 6.45 9.68 2.85
C LYS A 53 5.25 9.02 2.18
N VAL A 54 5.33 8.72 0.89
CA VAL A 54 4.23 8.10 0.12
C VAL A 54 3.94 6.68 0.62
N ILE A 55 4.96 5.85 0.89
CA ILE A 55 4.75 4.52 1.48
C ILE A 55 4.08 4.61 2.86
N ASN A 56 4.50 5.56 3.70
CA ASN A 56 3.87 5.76 5.01
C ASN A 56 2.41 6.21 4.87
N HIS A 57 2.12 7.09 3.91
CA HIS A 57 0.77 7.55 3.61
C HIS A 57 -0.13 6.38 3.19
N LEU A 58 0.30 5.57 2.21
CA LEU A 58 -0.44 4.38 1.77
C LEU A 58 -0.74 3.38 2.91
N ILE A 59 0.21 3.18 3.83
CA ILE A 59 0.02 2.31 5.00
C ILE A 59 -1.04 2.89 5.94
N ALA A 60 -1.02 4.20 6.16
CA ALA A 60 -1.97 4.91 7.02
C ALA A 60 -3.37 4.90 6.41
N GLU A 61 -3.51 5.25 5.14
CA GLU A 61 -4.78 5.23 4.41
C GLU A 61 -5.40 3.84 4.39
N SER A 62 -4.58 2.82 4.13
CA SER A 62 -5.03 1.42 4.20
C SER A 62 -5.50 1.03 5.61
N TYR A 63 -4.90 1.58 6.66
CA TYR A 63 -5.24 1.29 8.04
C TYR A 63 -6.53 1.98 8.50
N GLU A 64 -6.70 3.26 8.19
CA GLU A 64 -7.93 4.00 8.50
C GLU A 64 -9.12 3.40 7.73
N SER A 65 -8.94 3.06 6.45
CA SER A 65 -9.96 2.33 5.68
C SER A 65 -10.36 0.98 6.33
N ILE A 66 -9.40 0.26 6.92
CA ILE A 66 -9.69 -0.99 7.64
C ILE A 66 -10.52 -0.72 8.90
N LYS A 67 -10.18 0.34 9.65
CA LYS A 67 -10.91 0.71 10.86
C LYS A 67 -12.32 1.17 10.57
N ASP A 68 -12.51 2.04 9.57
CA ASP A 68 -13.83 2.47 9.15
C ASP A 68 -14.67 1.27 8.71
N ASN A 69 -14.05 0.33 7.99
CA ASN A 69 -14.74 -0.89 7.62
C ASN A 69 -15.11 -1.76 8.85
N LEU A 70 -14.27 -1.84 9.86
CA LEU A 70 -14.64 -2.58 11.08
C LEU A 70 -15.77 -1.87 11.84
N ARG A 71 -15.72 -0.54 11.94
CA ARG A 71 -16.74 0.29 12.59
C ARG A 71 -18.11 0.16 11.91
N ILE A 72 -18.16 0.21 10.58
CA ILE A 72 -19.41 0.03 9.82
C ILE A 72 -20.01 -1.37 10.07
N ALA A 73 -19.15 -2.40 10.17
CA ALA A 73 -19.60 -3.76 10.44
C ALA A 73 -20.16 -3.92 11.87
N ASP A 74 -19.58 -3.22 12.84
CA ASP A 74 -20.05 -3.24 14.24
C ASP A 74 -21.32 -2.39 14.44
N GLU A 75 -21.46 -1.27 13.72
CA GLU A 75 -22.60 -0.34 13.82
C GLU A 75 -23.83 -0.79 12.99
N SER A 76 -23.69 -1.77 12.08
CA SER A 76 -24.79 -2.32 11.27
C SER A 76 -25.20 -3.73 11.74
N PRO A 77 -26.19 -3.87 12.64
CA PRO A 77 -26.68 -5.18 13.10
C PRO A 77 -27.46 -5.95 12.01
N VAL A 78 -27.76 -5.32 10.88
CA VAL A 78 -28.37 -5.96 9.71
C VAL A 78 -27.25 -6.30 8.74
N GLY A 79 -26.98 -7.60 8.60
CA GLY A 79 -25.89 -8.14 7.82
C GLY A 79 -25.74 -7.42 6.47
N LEU A 80 -24.54 -6.91 6.23
CA LEU A 80 -24.13 -6.40 4.92
C LEU A 80 -24.62 -7.38 3.85
N PRO A 81 -25.27 -6.91 2.77
CA PRO A 81 -25.91 -7.79 1.79
C PRO A 81 -24.95 -8.89 1.36
N GLU A 82 -25.37 -10.15 1.45
CA GLU A 82 -24.61 -11.28 0.91
C GLU A 82 -24.35 -11.03 -0.58
N GLY A 83 -23.12 -10.65 -0.91
CA GLY A 83 -22.75 -10.23 -2.27
C GLY A 83 -22.08 -8.86 -2.35
N THR A 84 -22.11 -8.05 -1.29
CA THR A 84 -21.21 -6.89 -1.21
C THR A 84 -19.78 -7.41 -1.04
N ASP A 85 -18.92 -7.05 -1.98
CA ASP A 85 -17.51 -7.41 -2.13
C ASP A 85 -16.63 -6.96 -0.94
N TYR A 86 -17.25 -6.62 0.19
CA TYR A 86 -16.70 -5.96 1.34
C TYR A 86 -15.63 -6.78 2.06
N ARG A 87 -15.90 -8.07 2.31
CA ARG A 87 -14.90 -8.96 2.92
C ARG A 87 -13.67 -9.13 2.01
N LYS A 88 -13.89 -9.17 0.69
CA LYS A 88 -12.82 -9.26 -0.31
C LYS A 88 -12.03 -7.96 -0.38
N GLN A 89 -12.69 -6.80 -0.39
CA GLN A 89 -12.03 -5.48 -0.31
C GLN A 89 -11.23 -5.32 0.99
N LEU A 90 -11.78 -5.73 2.13
CA LEU A 90 -11.07 -5.71 3.42
C LEU A 90 -9.84 -6.64 3.40
N GLN A 91 -9.97 -7.83 2.82
CA GLN A 91 -8.85 -8.76 2.65
C GLN A 91 -7.78 -8.18 1.72
N GLN A 92 -8.17 -7.55 0.62
CA GLN A 92 -7.25 -6.86 -0.30
C GLN A 92 -6.54 -5.69 0.39
N ARG A 93 -7.25 -4.85 1.16
CA ARG A 93 -6.64 -3.76 1.96
C ARG A 93 -5.65 -4.28 2.98
N ARG A 94 -5.99 -5.33 3.73
CA ARG A 94 -5.08 -5.97 4.69
C ARG A 94 -3.84 -6.53 4.00
N GLY A 95 -4.03 -7.18 2.85
CA GLY A 95 -2.94 -7.73 2.03
C GLY A 95 -2.01 -6.64 1.52
N LEU A 96 -2.56 -5.57 0.93
CA LEU A 96 -1.81 -4.42 0.44
C LEU A 96 -1.02 -3.76 1.57
N ARG A 97 -1.66 -3.47 2.70
CA ARG A 97 -1.00 -2.89 3.88
C ARG A 97 0.17 -3.76 4.34
N LYS A 98 -0.04 -5.07 4.46
CA LYS A 98 1.05 -5.99 4.86
C LYS A 98 2.20 -5.92 3.86
N ALA A 99 1.92 -5.97 2.56
CA ALA A 99 2.95 -5.89 1.53
C ALA A 99 3.74 -4.58 1.57
N LEU A 100 3.08 -3.44 1.84
CA LEU A 100 3.73 -2.15 2.00
C LEU A 100 4.57 -2.05 3.28
N VAL A 101 4.11 -2.66 4.39
CA VAL A 101 4.89 -2.74 5.63
C VAL A 101 6.13 -3.62 5.44
N ASP A 102 5.97 -4.79 4.82
CA ASP A 102 7.06 -5.71 4.51
C ASP A 102 8.08 -5.01 3.58
N TYR A 103 7.58 -4.30 2.56
CA TYR A 103 8.40 -3.47 1.68
C TYR A 103 9.20 -2.43 2.46
N LYS A 104 8.54 -1.65 3.31
CA LYS A 104 9.19 -0.62 4.13
C LYS A 104 10.27 -1.23 5.02
N ALA A 105 10.01 -2.36 5.66
CA ALA A 105 10.95 -3.04 6.54
C ALA A 105 12.18 -3.55 5.78
N ASN A 106 11.97 -4.14 4.60
CA ASN A 106 13.04 -4.74 3.82
C ASN A 106 13.88 -3.71 3.08
N TYR A 107 13.28 -2.62 2.60
CA TYR A 107 13.91 -1.72 1.62
C TYR A 107 14.14 -0.29 2.10
N LEU A 108 13.41 0.18 3.13
CA LEU A 108 13.43 1.59 3.55
C LEU A 108 13.89 1.82 5.00
N VAL A 109 13.71 0.83 5.89
CA VAL A 109 14.31 0.82 7.22
C VAL A 109 15.68 0.18 7.09
N GLY A 110 16.71 0.90 7.55
CA GLY A 110 18.11 0.67 7.19
C GLY A 110 18.59 -0.77 7.27
N GLN A 111 19.35 -1.13 6.23
CA GLN A 111 20.47 -2.06 6.24
C GLN A 111 21.10 -2.08 7.63
N LYS A 112 20.99 -3.20 8.35
CA LYS A 112 21.87 -3.44 9.49
C LYS A 112 23.30 -3.47 8.93
N HIS A 113 24.09 -2.50 9.40
CA HIS A 113 25.54 -2.50 9.32
C HIS A 113 26.11 -3.84 9.81
#